data_AF-A0A7S0YY06-F1
#
_entry.id   AF-A0A7S0YY06-F1
#
_cell.length_a   1.000
_cell.length_b   1.000
_cell.length_c   1.000
_cell.angle_alpha   90.00
_cell.angle_beta   90.00
_cell.angle_gamma   90.00
#
_symmetry.space_group_name_H-M   'P 1'
#
loop_
_entity.id
_entity.type
_entity.pdbx_description
1 polymer ?
#
loop_
_entity_poly.entity_id
_entity_poly.type
_entity_poly.pdbx_seq_one_letter_code
_entity_poly.pdbx_strand_id
1 'polypeptide(L)'
;AGGGSSSRSVQAATVSRDADAPPPPAAPAGHVGGMTNEQLAHELLLDRDFRLDEKAGMSDDKLVHTKIRETFERAFWKSLVEDLASEPPTYARVLSVLAEIRQGIEGLAQGHPEEKRIGEVVDMEEITTQLRQGKLNYAACKSLVDEIVKVILAMHDRMRSPERRKETSDRWAKIRQDMDAADSQDRLACASATCAALELVLERVHSIRVDTANNKLRAIAPVIREHGVEYEKSHFVKKLDSGAITLEGTKAWIAHTVAELVATRDQRVAVQDLQMGRPEDFEAVLYVAMVNLVADYPSWGGAARGGGGVEDGVPETMALDLLRIKALNMHFHTDVASSVILATAEHQCRTHIPDLARRAEVFKRVQEVVVANPPKPNSPRVTIRLVAAELGAAVGASALEACQTMLEKNVQRSSAVHAAMTKIFKRVWYHLAKDGEQHPSSSAGVPECARVLLPEVARHSASLAAVAKHNKKVHVTRYNPIIKAAGDELTRNVVKGAAPAPTAAGGATTTSGGRS
;
A
#
# COMPACT_ATOMS: atom_id res chain seq x y z
N ALA A 1 60.95 34.75 -51.79
CA ALA A 1 59.72 34.25 -52.42
C ALA A 1 58.79 33.77 -51.31
N GLY A 2 57.64 34.38 -51.01
CA GLY A 2 56.95 35.56 -51.51
C GLY A 2 55.53 35.54 -50.94
N GLY A 3 55.13 36.60 -50.23
CA GLY A 3 53.78 37.05 -49.80
C GLY A 3 52.82 36.03 -49.13
N GLY A 4 51.91 36.36 -48.22
CA GLY A 4 51.48 37.63 -47.65
C GLY A 4 49.99 37.51 -47.23
N SER A 5 49.63 38.24 -46.18
CA SER A 5 48.28 38.68 -45.77
C SER A 5 47.50 37.90 -44.69
N SER A 6 47.20 38.69 -43.65
CA SER A 6 46.25 38.59 -42.53
C SER A 6 44.84 38.06 -42.85
N SER A 7 44.14 37.51 -41.84
CA SER A 7 42.99 38.17 -41.15
C SER A 7 42.15 37.23 -40.25
N ARG A 8 41.69 37.82 -39.13
CA ARG A 8 40.66 37.42 -38.13
C ARG A 8 39.59 36.37 -38.52
N SER A 9 39.22 35.50 -37.57
CA SER A 9 37.83 35.01 -37.35
C SER A 9 37.67 34.53 -35.89
N VAL A 10 37.10 35.32 -34.98
CA VAL A 10 35.73 35.23 -34.42
C VAL A 10 35.46 33.98 -33.55
N GLN A 11 35.18 34.25 -32.27
CA GLN A 11 34.66 33.35 -31.25
C GLN A 11 33.39 32.61 -31.72
N ALA A 12 33.35 31.29 -31.55
CA ALA A 12 32.12 30.51 -31.62
C ALA A 12 31.68 30.16 -30.19
N ALA A 13 30.57 30.77 -29.77
CA ALA A 13 29.89 30.49 -28.53
C ALA A 13 29.26 29.09 -28.57
N THR A 14 29.67 28.23 -27.63
CA THR A 14 28.96 27.00 -27.25
C THR A 14 27.65 27.36 -26.56
N VAL A 15 26.52 27.03 -27.17
CA VAL A 15 25.19 27.09 -26.53
C VAL A 15 24.97 25.79 -25.78
N SER A 16 25.20 25.83 -24.48
CA SER A 16 24.67 24.89 -23.49
C SER A 16 23.20 25.22 -23.23
N ARG A 17 22.26 24.29 -23.50
CA ARG A 17 20.87 24.41 -23.02
C ARG A 17 20.07 23.11 -22.82
N ASP A 18 20.71 21.93 -22.87
CA ASP A 18 19.99 20.64 -22.74
C ASP A 18 20.03 19.99 -21.34
N ALA A 19 20.53 20.69 -20.32
CA ALA A 19 20.73 20.07 -18.98
C ALA A 19 19.55 20.22 -18.00
N ASP A 20 18.46 20.90 -18.36
CA ASP A 20 17.43 21.33 -17.39
C ASP A 20 16.00 20.82 -17.70
N ALA A 21 15.84 19.93 -18.69
CA ALA A 21 14.53 19.37 -19.05
C ALA A 21 14.25 18.05 -18.28
N PRO A 22 13.03 17.85 -17.75
CA PRO A 22 12.69 16.60 -17.08
C PRO A 22 12.77 15.42 -18.07
N PRO A 23 13.40 14.29 -17.68
CA PRO A 23 13.45 13.11 -18.53
C PRO A 23 12.04 12.58 -18.82
N PRO A 24 11.84 11.81 -19.91
CA PRO A 24 10.56 11.13 -20.14
C PRO A 24 10.17 10.31 -18.91
N PRO A 25 8.86 10.15 -18.63
CA PRO A 25 8.39 9.37 -17.50
C PRO A 25 8.89 7.93 -17.65
N ALA A 26 10.02 7.63 -17.04
CA ALA A 26 10.68 6.35 -17.20
C ALA A 26 9.77 5.23 -16.70
N ALA A 27 9.44 4.31 -17.60
CA ALA A 27 8.89 3.03 -17.17
C ALA A 27 9.86 2.40 -16.14
N PRO A 28 9.38 1.93 -14.98
CA PRO A 28 10.27 1.34 -13.98
C PRO A 28 11.05 0.17 -14.61
N ALA A 29 12.36 0.37 -14.74
CA ALA A 29 13.34 -0.68 -15.03
C ALA A 29 13.54 -1.47 -13.73
N GLY A 30 12.59 -2.36 -13.47
CA GLY A 30 12.51 -3.23 -12.31
C GLY A 30 11.29 -4.12 -12.50
N HIS A 31 11.31 -5.32 -11.91
CA HIS A 31 10.20 -6.27 -11.90
C HIS A 31 8.85 -5.54 -11.85
N VAL A 32 7.94 -5.83 -12.79
CA VAL A 32 6.61 -5.19 -12.82
C VAL A 32 5.96 -5.41 -11.44
N GLY A 33 5.72 -4.34 -10.69
CA GLY A 33 5.25 -4.40 -9.30
C GLY A 33 6.28 -4.08 -8.21
N GLY A 34 7.57 -4.03 -8.52
CA GLY A 34 8.66 -3.89 -7.53
C GLY A 34 8.82 -5.08 -6.57
N MET A 35 8.05 -6.15 -6.78
CA MET A 35 8.00 -7.34 -5.93
C MET A 35 8.99 -8.42 -6.39
N THR A 36 9.55 -9.16 -5.44
CA THR A 36 10.37 -10.34 -5.73
C THR A 36 9.50 -11.54 -6.13
N ASN A 37 10.07 -12.55 -6.78
CA ASN A 37 9.34 -13.78 -7.11
C ASN A 37 8.77 -14.48 -5.86
N GLU A 38 9.45 -14.37 -4.72
CA GLU A 38 8.98 -14.89 -3.44
C GLU A 38 7.78 -14.10 -2.92
N GLN A 39 7.82 -12.76 -2.98
CA GLN A 39 6.68 -11.93 -2.63
C GLN A 39 5.48 -12.23 -3.54
N LEU A 40 5.69 -12.34 -4.86
CA LEU A 40 4.61 -12.67 -5.80
C LEU A 40 3.98 -14.04 -5.54
N ALA A 41 4.80 -15.06 -5.25
CA ALA A 41 4.31 -16.38 -4.90
C ALA A 41 3.48 -16.34 -3.60
N HIS A 42 3.96 -15.58 -2.61
CA HIS A 42 3.28 -15.38 -1.34
C HIS A 42 1.93 -14.66 -1.49
N GLU A 43 1.87 -13.59 -2.29
CA GLU A 43 0.62 -12.88 -2.57
C GLU A 43 -0.42 -13.79 -3.25
N LEU A 44 -0.01 -14.58 -4.24
CA LEU A 44 -0.90 -15.52 -4.94
C LEU A 44 -1.43 -16.65 -4.04
N LEU A 45 -0.75 -16.97 -2.95
CA LEU A 45 -1.20 -17.97 -1.97
C LEU A 45 -2.26 -17.42 -1.02
N LEU A 46 -2.21 -16.11 -0.74
CA LEU A 46 -3.10 -15.42 0.19
C LEU A 46 -4.33 -14.83 -0.50
N ASP A 47 -4.16 -14.28 -1.70
CA ASP A 47 -5.24 -13.73 -2.51
C ASP A 47 -5.30 -14.46 -3.86
N ARG A 48 -6.41 -15.17 -4.09
CA ARG A 48 -6.64 -15.94 -5.32
C ARG A 48 -6.84 -15.05 -6.54
N ASP A 49 -7.33 -13.84 -6.32
CA ASP A 49 -7.64 -12.85 -7.34
C ASP A 49 -6.58 -11.76 -7.43
N PHE A 50 -5.41 -11.99 -6.79
CA PHE A 50 -4.29 -11.06 -6.78
C PHE A 50 -3.95 -10.58 -8.19
N ARG A 51 -3.87 -9.25 -8.33
CA ARG A 51 -3.48 -8.56 -9.55
C ARG A 51 -2.55 -7.43 -9.19
N LEU A 52 -1.55 -7.23 -10.04
CA LEU A 52 -0.77 -6.01 -10.07
C LEU A 52 -1.70 -4.88 -10.51
N ASP A 53 -1.77 -3.83 -9.69
CA ASP A 53 -2.41 -2.57 -10.06
C ASP A 53 -1.52 -1.84 -11.09
N GLU A 54 -2.14 -1.11 -12.02
CA GLU A 54 -1.43 -0.21 -12.93
C GLU A 54 -0.66 0.88 -12.19
N LYS A 55 -1.10 1.17 -10.97
CA LYS A 55 -0.46 2.06 -9.99
C LYS A 55 0.38 1.30 -8.96
N ALA A 56 0.39 -0.04 -8.96
CA ALA A 56 1.19 -0.87 -8.05
C ALA A 56 2.67 -0.83 -8.44
N GLY A 57 3.30 0.29 -8.19
CA GLY A 57 4.64 0.33 -7.61
C GLY A 57 4.63 0.99 -6.23
N MET A 58 3.46 1.28 -5.66
CA MET A 58 3.34 2.15 -4.50
C MET A 58 2.26 1.64 -3.55
N SER A 59 2.69 1.15 -2.38
CA SER A 59 1.84 1.01 -1.21
C SER A 59 1.19 2.35 -0.84
N ASP A 60 0.05 2.31 -0.15
CA ASP A 60 -0.81 3.42 0.30
C ASP A 60 -0.10 4.58 1.02
N ASP A 61 1.15 4.38 1.45
CA ASP A 61 1.92 5.32 2.28
C ASP A 61 2.44 6.57 1.54
N LYS A 62 2.09 6.77 0.26
CA LYS A 62 2.67 7.86 -0.54
C LYS A 62 1.69 8.52 -1.51
N LEU A 63 0.54 8.97 -1.01
CA LEU A 63 -0.29 10.00 -1.68
C LEU A 63 0.55 11.19 -2.19
N VAL A 64 1.62 11.54 -1.45
CA VAL A 64 2.57 12.58 -1.84
C VAL A 64 3.39 12.17 -3.07
N HIS A 65 3.88 10.92 -3.16
CA HIS A 65 4.65 10.50 -4.34
C HIS A 65 3.76 10.33 -5.57
N THR A 66 2.52 9.88 -5.41
CA THR A 66 1.55 9.85 -6.52
C THR A 66 1.30 11.26 -7.05
N LYS A 67 1.03 12.22 -6.16
CA LYS A 67 0.84 13.63 -6.55
C LYS A 67 2.10 14.24 -7.17
N ILE A 68 3.28 13.93 -6.62
CA ILE A 68 4.56 14.39 -7.18
C ILE A 68 4.72 13.84 -8.60
N ARG A 69 4.53 12.53 -8.80
CA ARG A 69 4.62 11.89 -10.11
C ARG A 69 3.63 12.49 -11.10
N GLU A 70 2.36 12.62 -10.74
CA GLU A 70 1.34 13.25 -11.59
C GLU A 70 1.71 14.70 -11.95
N THR A 71 2.35 15.41 -11.03
CA THR A 71 2.83 16.78 -11.26
C THR A 71 4.01 16.78 -12.25
N PHE A 72 4.94 15.85 -12.12
CA PHE A 72 6.07 15.69 -13.04
C PHE A 72 5.63 15.25 -14.44
N GLU A 73 4.73 14.26 -14.55
CA GLU A 73 4.16 13.80 -15.82
C GLU A 73 3.45 14.96 -16.54
N ARG A 74 2.63 15.73 -15.81
CA ARG A 74 1.97 16.92 -16.38
C ARG A 74 2.97 17.99 -16.82
N ALA A 75 4.02 18.21 -16.04
CA ALA A 75 5.07 19.17 -16.38
C ALA A 75 5.87 18.73 -17.63
N PHE A 76 6.14 17.43 -17.77
CA PHE A 76 6.79 16.85 -18.93
C PHE A 76 5.97 17.04 -20.21
N TRP A 77 4.68 16.67 -20.20
CA TRP A 77 3.83 16.83 -21.39
C TRP A 77 3.64 18.29 -21.76
N LYS A 78 3.50 19.19 -20.77
CA LYS A 78 3.45 20.63 -21.02
C LYS A 78 4.72 21.15 -21.68
N SER A 79 5.90 20.78 -21.17
CA SER A 79 7.15 21.22 -21.78
C SER A 79 7.35 20.62 -23.17
N LEU A 80 6.85 19.41 -23.43
CA LEU A 80 6.90 18.78 -24.76
C LEU A 80 6.04 19.54 -25.79
N VAL A 81 4.89 20.06 -25.37
CA VAL A 81 4.06 20.94 -26.21
C VAL A 81 4.79 22.23 -26.54
N GLU A 82 5.45 22.84 -25.55
CA GLU A 82 6.24 24.07 -25.74
C GLU A 82 7.41 23.85 -26.72
N ASP A 83 8.11 22.72 -26.63
CA ASP A 83 9.18 22.33 -27.56
C ASP A 83 8.70 22.19 -29.01
N LEU A 84 7.57 21.53 -29.21
CA LEU A 84 6.98 21.32 -30.55
C LEU A 84 6.41 22.62 -31.14
N ALA A 85 5.95 23.54 -30.29
CA ALA A 85 5.42 24.84 -30.72
C ALA A 85 6.52 25.89 -30.99
N SER A 86 7.77 25.62 -30.60
CA SER A 86 8.90 26.55 -30.73
C SER A 86 9.36 26.78 -32.19
N GLU A 87 10.10 27.88 -32.42
CA GLU A 87 10.70 28.23 -33.72
C GLU A 87 12.24 28.20 -33.65
N PRO A 88 12.93 27.19 -34.23
CA PRO A 88 12.40 26.00 -34.90
C PRO A 88 11.91 24.90 -33.93
N PRO A 89 10.98 24.02 -34.34
CA PRO A 89 10.45 22.96 -33.47
C PRO A 89 11.51 21.97 -33.03
N THR A 90 11.46 21.55 -31.76
CA THR A 90 12.39 20.56 -31.21
C THR A 90 11.73 19.19 -31.11
N TYR A 91 12.23 18.21 -31.88
CA TYR A 91 11.66 16.86 -31.94
C TYR A 91 12.40 15.82 -31.08
N ALA A 92 13.50 16.21 -30.42
CA ALA A 92 14.35 15.27 -29.68
C ALA A 92 13.59 14.45 -28.63
N ARG A 93 12.78 15.11 -27.80
CA ARG A 93 11.97 14.44 -26.77
C ARG A 93 10.83 13.60 -27.37
N VAL A 94 10.23 14.03 -28.48
CA VAL A 94 9.19 13.25 -29.19
C VAL A 94 9.77 11.95 -29.77
N LEU A 95 10.96 12.01 -30.37
CA LEU A 95 11.67 10.84 -30.85
C LEU A 95 11.99 9.86 -29.71
N SER A 96 12.35 10.38 -28.53
CA SER A 96 12.53 9.54 -27.34
C SER A 96 11.24 8.83 -26.92
N VAL A 97 10.11 9.53 -26.91
CA VAL A 97 8.80 8.94 -26.57
C VAL A 97 8.39 7.88 -27.60
N LEU A 98 8.57 8.15 -28.90
CA LEU A 98 8.30 7.17 -29.96
C LEU A 98 9.19 5.93 -29.84
N ALA A 99 10.48 6.11 -29.52
CA ALA A 99 11.39 5.00 -29.27
C ALA A 99 10.93 4.17 -28.05
N GLU A 100 10.48 4.81 -26.98
CA GLU A 100 9.96 4.12 -25.79
C GLU A 100 8.66 3.35 -26.10
N ILE A 101 7.73 3.95 -26.86
CA ILE A 101 6.51 3.28 -27.32
C ILE A 101 6.86 2.05 -28.16
N ARG A 102 7.76 2.20 -29.13
CA ARG A 102 8.21 1.10 -29.99
C ARG A 102 8.81 -0.03 -29.16
N GLN A 103 9.80 0.28 -28.34
CA GLN A 103 10.47 -0.72 -27.49
C GLN A 103 9.49 -1.40 -26.53
N GLY A 104 8.54 -0.65 -25.97
CA GLY A 104 7.49 -1.18 -25.11
C GLY A 104 6.59 -2.18 -25.84
N ILE A 105 6.13 -1.85 -27.05
CA ILE A 105 5.29 -2.76 -27.85
C ILE A 105 6.09 -3.97 -28.33
N GLU A 106 7.31 -3.80 -28.84
CA GLU A 106 8.19 -4.90 -29.26
C GLU A 106 8.41 -5.91 -28.11
N GLY A 107 8.73 -5.41 -26.91
CA GLY A 107 8.91 -6.26 -25.73
C GLY A 107 7.64 -7.02 -25.30
N LEU A 108 6.46 -6.45 -25.53
CA LEU A 108 5.16 -7.07 -25.18
C LEU A 108 4.58 -7.96 -26.28
N ALA A 109 5.07 -7.82 -27.52
CA ALA A 109 4.60 -8.53 -28.69
C ALA A 109 5.56 -9.62 -29.18
N GLN A 110 6.61 -9.96 -28.41
CA GLN A 110 7.59 -10.98 -28.77
C GLN A 110 6.95 -12.25 -29.33
N GLY A 111 7.29 -12.61 -30.56
CA GLY A 111 6.77 -13.79 -31.25
C GLY A 111 5.37 -13.64 -31.86
N HIS A 112 4.83 -12.41 -31.92
CA HIS A 112 3.54 -12.11 -32.51
C HIS A 112 3.65 -11.10 -33.68
N PRO A 113 2.66 -11.03 -34.59
CA PRO A 113 2.70 -10.12 -35.75
C PRO A 113 2.84 -8.64 -35.38
N GLU A 114 2.35 -8.23 -34.21
CA GLU A 114 2.43 -6.85 -33.73
C GLU A 114 3.87 -6.35 -33.53
N GLU A 115 4.82 -7.25 -33.22
CA GLU A 115 6.25 -6.92 -33.08
C GLU A 115 6.84 -6.40 -34.40
N LYS A 116 6.55 -7.09 -35.51
CA LYS A 116 7.01 -6.67 -36.84
C LYS A 116 6.27 -5.41 -37.31
N ARG A 117 4.94 -5.37 -37.09
CA ARG A 117 4.11 -4.23 -37.48
C ARG A 117 4.55 -2.95 -36.79
N ILE A 118 4.89 -2.96 -35.50
CA ILE A 118 5.35 -1.73 -34.83
C ILE A 118 6.73 -1.30 -35.33
N GLY A 119 7.63 -2.25 -35.64
CA GLY A 119 8.93 -1.95 -36.23
C GLY A 119 8.82 -1.28 -37.59
N GLU A 120 7.86 -1.70 -38.42
CA GLU A 120 7.55 -1.09 -39.72
C GLU A 120 6.88 0.29 -39.59
N VAL A 121 5.97 0.45 -38.62
CA VAL A 121 5.25 1.72 -38.38
C VAL A 121 6.16 2.78 -37.77
N VAL A 122 7.01 2.41 -36.80
CA VAL A 122 7.91 3.31 -36.07
C VAL A 122 9.36 3.06 -36.50
N ASP A 123 9.65 3.27 -37.78
CA ASP A 123 11.03 3.27 -38.28
C ASP A 123 11.74 4.57 -37.87
N MET A 124 12.61 4.48 -36.86
CA MET A 124 13.32 5.63 -36.31
C MET A 124 14.30 6.27 -37.32
N GLU A 125 14.87 5.50 -38.25
CA GLU A 125 15.79 6.02 -39.27
C GLU A 125 15.02 6.83 -40.31
N GLU A 126 13.88 6.31 -40.76
CA GLU A 126 13.01 6.98 -41.72
C GLU A 126 12.38 8.23 -41.11
N ILE A 127 11.84 8.15 -39.88
CA ILE A 127 11.24 9.30 -39.19
C ILE A 127 12.28 10.42 -38.99
N THR A 128 13.51 10.06 -38.57
CA THR A 128 14.59 11.05 -38.40
C THR A 128 15.00 11.67 -39.74
N THR A 129 15.00 10.88 -40.81
CA THR A 129 15.32 11.35 -42.17
C THR A 129 14.24 12.30 -42.70
N GLN A 130 12.96 11.97 -42.52
CA GLN A 130 11.84 12.84 -42.90
C GLN A 130 11.83 14.15 -42.12
N LEU A 131 12.21 14.13 -40.85
CA LEU A 131 12.39 15.33 -40.03
C LEU A 131 13.51 16.23 -40.56
N ARG A 132 14.68 15.66 -40.89
CA ARG A 132 15.81 16.43 -41.47
C ARG A 132 15.46 17.04 -42.82
N GLN A 133 14.62 16.35 -43.60
CA GLN A 133 14.15 16.83 -44.90
C GLN A 133 12.99 17.84 -44.79
N GLY A 134 12.48 18.12 -43.59
CA GLY A 134 11.33 19.01 -43.37
C GLY A 134 10.01 18.49 -43.96
N LYS A 135 9.90 17.17 -44.21
CA LYS A 135 8.74 16.54 -44.85
C LYS A 135 7.72 15.99 -43.86
N LEU A 136 8.09 15.88 -42.58
CA LEU A 136 7.17 15.44 -41.54
C LEU A 136 6.14 16.55 -41.26
N ASN A 137 4.95 16.40 -41.81
CA ASN A 137 3.83 17.31 -41.57
C ASN A 137 2.86 16.75 -40.53
N TYR A 138 1.96 17.59 -40.03
CA TYR A 138 0.97 17.20 -39.02
C TYR A 138 0.09 16.02 -39.46
N ALA A 139 -0.23 15.92 -40.75
CA ALA A 139 -0.98 14.79 -41.31
C ALA A 139 -0.22 13.46 -41.22
N ALA A 140 1.10 13.47 -41.45
CA ALA A 140 1.96 12.30 -41.29
C ALA A 140 2.03 11.86 -39.81
N CYS A 141 2.15 12.80 -38.87
CA CYS A 141 2.09 12.50 -37.43
C CYS A 141 0.76 11.84 -37.04
N LYS A 142 -0.37 12.35 -37.56
CA LYS A 142 -1.68 11.76 -37.33
C LYS A 142 -1.78 10.33 -37.86
N SER A 143 -1.28 10.09 -39.08
CA SER A 143 -1.27 8.75 -39.68
C SER A 143 -0.38 7.78 -38.89
N LEU A 144 0.79 8.24 -38.42
CA LEU A 144 1.69 7.46 -37.59
C LEU A 144 0.99 6.99 -36.30
N VAL A 145 0.35 7.91 -35.58
CA VAL A 145 -0.33 7.55 -34.34
C VAL A 145 -1.54 6.64 -34.60
N ASP A 146 -2.29 6.84 -35.69
CA ASP A 146 -3.41 5.94 -36.05
C ASP A 146 -2.95 4.50 -36.25
N GLU A 147 -1.80 4.29 -36.92
CA GLU A 147 -1.24 2.96 -37.10
C GLU A 147 -0.75 2.35 -35.78
N ILE A 148 -0.11 3.13 -34.90
CA ILE A 148 0.30 2.66 -33.57
C ILE A 148 -0.93 2.24 -32.74
N VAL A 149 -2.01 3.04 -32.76
CA VAL A 149 -3.25 2.70 -32.05
C VAL A 149 -3.89 1.43 -32.62
N LYS A 150 -3.86 1.21 -33.94
CA LYS A 150 -4.32 -0.07 -34.53
C LYS A 150 -3.52 -1.27 -34.02
N VAL A 151 -2.22 -1.12 -33.83
CA VAL A 151 -1.39 -2.18 -33.21
C VAL A 151 -1.83 -2.43 -31.77
N ILE A 152 -2.01 -1.38 -30.96
CA ILE A 152 -2.50 -1.47 -29.58
C ILE A 152 -3.87 -2.14 -29.48
N LEU A 153 -4.81 -1.79 -30.36
CA LEU A 153 -6.14 -2.39 -30.42
C LEU A 153 -6.07 -3.90 -30.74
N ALA A 154 -5.21 -4.30 -31.67
CA ALA A 154 -4.96 -5.72 -31.97
C ALA A 154 -4.37 -6.47 -30.76
N MET A 155 -3.49 -5.84 -29.98
CA MET A 155 -2.99 -6.43 -28.74
C MET A 155 -4.12 -6.62 -27.71
N HIS A 156 -5.05 -5.66 -27.57
CA HIS A 156 -6.22 -5.82 -26.69
C HIS A 156 -7.14 -6.97 -27.13
N ASP A 157 -7.33 -7.18 -28.44
CA ASP A 157 -8.08 -8.34 -28.97
C ASP A 157 -7.43 -9.66 -28.56
N ARG A 158 -6.10 -9.75 -28.76
CA ARG A 158 -5.32 -10.95 -28.42
C ARG A 158 -5.41 -11.29 -26.94
N MET A 159 -5.40 -10.27 -26.08
CA MET A 159 -5.55 -10.43 -24.63
C MET A 159 -7.00 -10.67 -24.19
N ARG A 160 -7.97 -10.63 -25.11
CA ARG A 160 -9.41 -10.80 -24.83
C ARG A 160 -9.91 -9.83 -23.76
N SER A 161 -9.53 -8.56 -23.87
CA SER A 161 -9.94 -7.50 -22.94
C SER A 161 -10.89 -6.50 -23.64
N PRO A 162 -12.17 -6.85 -23.82
CA PRO A 162 -13.11 -6.07 -24.61
C PRO A 162 -13.40 -4.69 -24.00
N GLU A 163 -13.41 -4.57 -22.66
CA GLU A 163 -13.63 -3.27 -22.01
C GLU A 163 -12.49 -2.30 -22.33
N ARG A 164 -11.23 -2.74 -22.18
CA ARG A 164 -10.06 -1.91 -22.48
C ARG A 164 -9.93 -1.56 -23.95
N ARG A 165 -10.28 -2.48 -24.85
CA ARG A 165 -10.33 -2.21 -26.29
C ARG A 165 -11.32 -1.08 -26.58
N LYS A 166 -12.54 -1.19 -26.04
CA LYS A 166 -13.59 -0.19 -26.24
C LYS A 166 -13.15 1.16 -25.68
N GLU A 167 -12.63 1.18 -24.45
CA GLU A 167 -12.12 2.40 -23.81
C GLU A 167 -11.02 3.08 -24.65
N THR A 168 -10.06 2.30 -25.15
CA THR A 168 -8.97 2.81 -25.99
C THR A 168 -9.50 3.37 -27.31
N SER A 169 -10.45 2.67 -27.94
CA SER A 169 -11.10 3.10 -29.18
C SER A 169 -11.88 4.41 -28.98
N ASP A 170 -12.66 4.52 -27.90
CA ASP A 170 -13.48 5.69 -27.59
C ASP A 170 -12.60 6.92 -27.28
N ARG A 171 -11.52 6.73 -26.48
CA ARG A 171 -10.55 7.80 -26.19
C ARG A 171 -9.78 8.23 -27.42
N TRP A 172 -9.34 7.28 -28.26
CA TRP A 172 -8.68 7.61 -29.52
C TRP A 172 -9.61 8.37 -30.47
N ALA A 173 -10.88 7.97 -30.58
CA ALA A 173 -11.85 8.67 -31.44
C ALA A 173 -12.01 10.14 -31.05
N LYS A 174 -12.03 10.45 -29.74
CA LYS A 174 -12.07 11.82 -29.25
C LYS A 174 -10.80 12.60 -29.59
N ILE A 175 -9.61 12.05 -29.30
CA ILE A 175 -8.34 12.71 -29.61
C ILE A 175 -8.19 12.90 -31.12
N ARG A 176 -8.61 11.92 -31.92
CA ARG A 176 -8.60 12.01 -33.39
C ARG A 176 -9.51 13.13 -33.89
N GLN A 177 -10.68 13.31 -33.29
CA GLN A 177 -11.58 14.43 -33.59
C GLN A 177 -10.93 15.78 -33.23
N ASP A 178 -10.29 15.88 -32.06
CA ASP A 178 -9.57 17.08 -31.64
C ASP A 178 -8.39 17.38 -32.58
N MET A 179 -7.68 16.33 -33.03
CA MET A 179 -6.61 16.44 -34.02
C MET A 179 -7.13 16.89 -35.39
N ASP A 180 -8.32 16.46 -35.80
CA ASP A 180 -8.99 16.87 -37.04
C ASP A 180 -9.52 18.31 -37.00
N ALA A 181 -9.94 18.77 -35.82
CA ALA A 181 -10.45 20.12 -35.61
C ALA A 181 -9.34 21.17 -35.44
N ALA A 182 -8.12 20.75 -35.08
CA ALA A 182 -6.98 21.64 -34.93
C ALA A 182 -6.59 22.30 -36.27
N ASP A 183 -6.44 23.62 -36.26
CA ASP A 183 -5.93 24.34 -37.43
C ASP A 183 -4.47 23.94 -37.68
N SER A 184 -4.19 23.41 -38.86
CA SER A 184 -2.85 23.05 -39.32
C SER A 184 -1.85 24.22 -39.30
N GLN A 185 -2.34 25.47 -39.28
CA GLN A 185 -1.52 26.68 -39.14
C GLN A 185 -1.23 27.06 -37.68
N ASP A 186 -2.05 26.59 -36.73
CA ASP A 186 -1.81 26.76 -35.30
C ASP A 186 -0.90 25.65 -34.77
N ARG A 187 0.39 25.99 -34.69
CA ARG A 187 1.42 25.06 -34.17
C ARG A 187 1.19 24.65 -32.73
N LEU A 188 0.62 25.52 -31.90
CA LEU A 188 0.37 25.19 -30.50
C LEU A 188 -0.77 24.17 -30.39
N ALA A 189 -1.84 24.35 -31.18
CA ALA A 189 -2.92 23.38 -31.27
C ALA A 189 -2.43 22.03 -31.82
N CYS A 190 -1.64 22.04 -32.89
CA CYS A 190 -1.05 20.83 -33.48
C CYS A 190 -0.10 20.10 -32.50
N ALA A 191 0.75 20.84 -31.79
CA ALA A 191 1.66 20.30 -30.78
C ALA A 191 0.90 19.68 -29.61
N SER A 192 -0.10 20.39 -29.09
CA SER A 192 -0.96 19.92 -28.00
C SER A 192 -1.69 18.63 -28.36
N ALA A 193 -2.32 18.57 -29.54
CA ALA A 193 -3.05 17.40 -29.99
C ALA A 193 -2.14 16.20 -30.26
N THR A 194 -0.94 16.43 -30.80
CA THR A 194 0.08 15.38 -30.99
C THR A 194 0.59 14.83 -29.66
N CYS A 195 0.88 15.70 -28.69
CA CYS A 195 1.29 15.28 -27.35
C CYS A 195 0.20 14.46 -26.64
N ALA A 196 -1.06 14.89 -26.71
CA ALA A 196 -2.18 14.13 -26.14
C ALA A 196 -2.33 12.73 -26.77
N ALA A 197 -2.07 12.62 -28.07
CA ALA A 197 -2.09 11.35 -28.79
C ALA A 197 -0.94 10.42 -28.35
N LEU A 198 0.28 10.95 -28.23
CA LEU A 198 1.44 10.20 -27.73
C LEU A 198 1.30 9.80 -26.25
N GLU A 199 0.71 10.67 -25.44
CA GLU A 199 0.40 10.41 -24.03
C GLU A 199 -0.57 9.23 -23.90
N LEU A 200 -1.66 9.23 -24.68
CA LEU A 200 -2.59 8.10 -24.73
C LEU A 200 -1.86 6.80 -25.12
N VAL A 201 -1.06 6.83 -26.17
CA VAL A 201 -0.35 5.63 -26.65
C VAL A 201 0.59 5.09 -25.58
N LEU A 202 1.40 5.95 -24.96
CA LEU A 202 2.34 5.54 -23.90
C LEU A 202 1.60 4.98 -22.68
N GLU A 203 0.50 5.61 -22.25
CA GLU A 203 -0.37 5.12 -21.18
C GLU A 203 -0.89 3.72 -21.51
N ARG A 204 -1.32 3.47 -22.74
CA ARG A 204 -1.83 2.15 -23.17
C ARG A 204 -0.75 1.09 -23.24
N VAL A 205 0.45 1.43 -23.69
CA VAL A 205 1.60 0.50 -23.64
C VAL A 205 1.87 0.07 -22.19
N HIS A 206 1.86 1.02 -21.24
CA HIS A 206 2.03 0.70 -19.81
C HIS A 206 0.90 -0.18 -19.26
N SER A 207 -0.35 0.13 -19.60
CA SER A 207 -1.51 -0.69 -19.22
C SER A 207 -1.41 -2.13 -19.75
N ILE A 208 -1.06 -2.30 -21.03
CA ILE A 208 -0.84 -3.62 -21.63
C ILE A 208 0.30 -4.37 -20.95
N ARG A 209 1.36 -3.68 -20.50
CA ARG A 209 2.45 -4.30 -19.74
C ARG A 209 1.96 -4.91 -18.43
N VAL A 210 1.12 -4.18 -17.70
CA VAL A 210 0.51 -4.65 -16.44
C VAL A 210 -0.45 -5.81 -16.70
N ASP A 211 -1.28 -5.72 -17.74
CA ASP A 211 -2.18 -6.80 -18.14
C ASP A 211 -1.42 -8.07 -18.54
N THR A 212 -0.31 -7.92 -19.28
CA THR A 212 0.55 -9.03 -19.69
C THR A 212 1.17 -9.71 -18.46
N ALA A 213 1.65 -8.93 -17.49
CA ALA A 213 2.16 -9.47 -16.23
C ALA A 213 1.05 -10.19 -15.44
N ASN A 214 -0.15 -9.60 -15.34
CA ASN A 214 -1.31 -10.22 -14.70
C ASN A 214 -1.77 -11.51 -15.40
N ASN A 215 -1.72 -11.57 -16.73
CA ASN A 215 -2.01 -12.78 -17.50
C ASN A 215 -1.00 -13.90 -17.19
N LYS A 216 0.30 -13.57 -17.13
CA LYS A 216 1.35 -14.51 -16.71
C LYS A 216 1.14 -14.99 -15.28
N LEU A 217 0.79 -14.10 -14.35
CA LEU A 217 0.46 -14.46 -12.97
C LEU A 217 -0.73 -15.41 -12.89
N ARG A 218 -1.81 -15.16 -13.66
CA ARG A 218 -2.96 -16.08 -13.72
C ARG A 218 -2.58 -17.45 -14.28
N ALA A 219 -1.66 -17.51 -15.25
CA ALA A 219 -1.18 -18.76 -15.82
C ALA A 219 -0.37 -19.59 -14.82
N ILE A 220 0.46 -18.96 -13.98
CA ILE A 220 1.29 -19.66 -12.99
C ILE A 220 0.56 -19.92 -11.65
N ALA A 221 -0.50 -19.16 -11.36
CA ALA A 221 -1.24 -19.25 -10.10
C ALA A 221 -1.68 -20.69 -9.71
N PRO A 222 -2.14 -21.56 -10.62
CA PRO A 222 -2.46 -22.95 -10.28
C PRO A 222 -1.27 -23.72 -9.69
N VAL A 223 -0.09 -23.57 -10.31
CA VAL A 223 1.15 -24.24 -9.87
C VAL A 223 1.59 -23.70 -8.52
N ILE A 224 1.52 -22.37 -8.33
CA ILE A 224 1.83 -21.74 -7.04
C ILE A 224 0.87 -22.21 -5.95
N ARG A 225 -0.42 -22.37 -6.24
CA ARG A 225 -1.37 -22.90 -5.24
C ARG A 225 -1.06 -24.33 -4.80
N GLU A 226 -0.53 -25.15 -5.70
CA GLU A 226 -0.21 -26.54 -5.41
C GLU A 226 1.13 -26.70 -4.67
N HIS A 227 2.16 -25.97 -5.09
CA HIS A 227 3.54 -26.15 -4.59
C HIS A 227 4.13 -24.95 -3.85
N GLY A 228 3.41 -23.84 -3.76
CA GLY A 228 3.91 -22.57 -3.25
C GLY A 228 4.30 -22.59 -1.76
N VAL A 229 3.58 -23.35 -0.94
CA VAL A 229 3.94 -23.53 0.48
C VAL A 229 5.30 -24.23 0.62
N GLU A 230 5.59 -25.22 -0.22
CA GLU A 230 6.87 -25.93 -0.20
C GLU A 230 7.99 -25.05 -0.76
N TYR A 231 7.67 -24.26 -1.80
CA TYR A 231 8.56 -23.24 -2.32
C TYR A 231 8.97 -22.24 -1.23
N GLU A 232 8.01 -21.65 -0.51
CA GLU A 232 8.30 -20.73 0.61
C GLU A 232 9.13 -21.39 1.71
N LYS A 233 8.77 -22.61 2.12
CA LYS A 233 9.53 -23.37 3.14
C LYS A 233 10.99 -23.56 2.74
N SER A 234 11.22 -24.06 1.53
CA SER A 234 12.57 -24.35 1.03
C SER A 234 13.40 -23.08 0.86
N HIS A 235 12.79 -21.99 0.38
CA HIS A 235 13.48 -20.71 0.22
C HIS A 235 13.84 -20.09 1.58
N PHE A 236 12.95 -20.19 2.56
CA PHE A 236 13.21 -19.75 3.92
C PHE A 236 14.33 -20.55 4.59
N VAL A 237 14.40 -21.88 4.40
CA VAL A 237 15.54 -22.71 4.86
C VAL A 237 16.84 -22.23 4.24
N LYS A 238 16.87 -22.02 2.92
CA LYS A 238 18.08 -21.53 2.22
C LYS A 238 18.59 -20.20 2.78
N LYS A 239 17.68 -19.28 3.13
CA LYS A 239 18.04 -17.99 3.75
C LYS A 239 18.59 -18.15 5.16
N LEU A 240 18.06 -19.10 5.94
CA LEU A 240 18.61 -19.42 7.27
C LEU A 240 20.00 -20.03 7.17
N ASP A 241 20.17 -21.01 6.27
CA ASP A 241 21.43 -21.74 6.10
C ASP A 241 22.56 -20.85 5.55
N SER A 242 22.21 -19.87 4.70
CA SER A 242 23.16 -18.87 4.20
C SER A 242 23.48 -17.76 5.20
N GLY A 243 22.77 -17.69 6.33
CA GLY A 243 22.89 -16.61 7.31
C GLY A 243 22.28 -15.28 6.85
N ALA A 244 21.49 -15.27 5.77
CA ALA A 244 20.83 -14.06 5.28
C ALA A 244 19.69 -13.58 6.20
N ILE A 245 19.09 -14.49 6.96
CA ILE A 245 18.10 -14.17 8.00
C ILE A 245 18.42 -14.93 9.28
N THR A 246 17.99 -14.40 10.42
CA THR A 246 18.03 -15.10 11.71
C THR A 246 16.61 -15.42 12.19
N LEU A 247 16.46 -15.93 13.41
CA LEU A 247 15.17 -16.13 14.08
C LEU A 247 15.10 -15.38 15.41
N GLU A 248 15.95 -14.38 15.61
CA GLU A 248 16.02 -13.66 16.88
C GLU A 248 14.75 -12.84 17.12
N GLY A 249 14.25 -12.17 16.08
CA GLY A 249 13.00 -11.42 16.12
C GLY A 249 11.80 -12.32 16.41
N THR A 250 11.66 -13.41 15.66
CA THR A 250 10.59 -14.41 15.86
C THR A 250 10.65 -15.03 17.26
N LYS A 251 11.84 -15.37 17.78
CA LYS A 251 11.97 -15.92 19.14
C LYS A 251 11.57 -14.90 20.20
N ALA A 252 12.05 -13.66 20.10
CA ALA A 252 11.71 -12.60 21.05
C ALA A 252 10.21 -12.29 21.04
N TRP A 253 9.62 -12.25 19.85
CA TRP A 253 8.19 -12.02 19.64
C TRP A 253 7.30 -13.06 20.30
N ILE A 254 7.60 -14.33 20.05
CA ILE A 254 6.86 -15.44 20.67
C ILE A 254 7.10 -15.48 22.18
N ALA A 255 8.35 -15.32 22.64
CA ALA A 255 8.67 -15.36 24.06
C ALA A 255 7.92 -14.29 24.87
N HIS A 256 7.85 -13.06 24.37
CA HIS A 256 7.07 -12.01 25.01
C HIS A 256 5.57 -12.31 25.01
N THR A 257 5.03 -12.85 23.91
CA THR A 257 3.61 -13.27 23.87
C THR A 257 3.30 -14.36 24.91
N VAL A 258 4.17 -15.37 25.02
CA VAL A 258 4.01 -16.43 26.01
C VAL A 258 4.09 -15.86 27.44
N ALA A 259 5.04 -14.96 27.71
CA ALA A 259 5.15 -14.31 29.01
C ALA A 259 3.90 -13.50 29.37
N GLU A 260 3.33 -12.75 28.42
CA GLU A 260 2.09 -11.99 28.62
C GLU A 260 0.90 -12.91 28.91
N LEU A 261 0.75 -13.99 28.14
CA LEU A 261 -0.34 -14.96 28.33
C LEU A 261 -0.29 -15.64 29.70
N VAL A 262 0.92 -15.94 30.18
CA VAL A 262 1.12 -16.58 31.48
C VAL A 262 0.92 -15.58 32.63
N ALA A 263 1.33 -14.32 32.45
CA ALA A 263 1.18 -13.28 33.47
C ALA A 263 -0.28 -12.81 33.63
N THR A 264 -1.09 -12.90 32.59
CA THR A 264 -2.47 -12.45 32.62
C THR A 264 -3.35 -13.49 33.33
N ARG A 265 -4.03 -13.08 34.41
CA ARG A 265 -4.94 -13.93 35.23
C ARG A 265 -6.12 -14.57 34.46
N ASP A 266 -6.30 -14.27 33.17
CA ASP A 266 -7.37 -14.80 32.31
C ASP A 266 -7.14 -16.25 31.82
N GLN A 267 -6.14 -16.98 32.35
CA GLN A 267 -5.87 -18.43 32.17
C GLN A 267 -6.36 -19.02 30.82
N ARG A 268 -5.78 -18.57 29.71
CA ARG A 268 -6.07 -19.18 28.39
C ARG A 268 -5.15 -20.35 28.05
N VAL A 269 -3.94 -20.34 28.60
CA VAL A 269 -2.90 -21.34 28.33
C VAL A 269 -2.06 -21.50 29.61
N ALA A 270 -2.02 -22.69 30.21
CA ALA A 270 -1.10 -22.93 31.31
C ALA A 270 0.32 -23.21 30.76
N VAL A 271 1.36 -22.81 31.50
CA VAL A 271 2.75 -23.14 31.13
C VAL A 271 2.93 -24.64 30.92
N GLN A 272 2.29 -25.45 31.78
CA GLN A 272 2.29 -26.91 31.71
C GLN A 272 1.71 -27.44 30.40
N ASP A 273 0.71 -26.75 29.85
CA ASP A 273 0.03 -27.14 28.61
C ASP A 273 0.91 -26.93 27.38
N LEU A 274 1.68 -25.85 27.39
CA LEU A 274 2.71 -25.59 26.39
C LEU A 274 3.84 -26.62 26.45
N GLN A 275 4.23 -27.05 27.65
CA GLN A 275 5.25 -28.08 27.83
C GLN A 275 4.78 -29.44 27.32
N MET A 276 3.50 -29.77 27.53
CA MET A 276 2.84 -30.96 26.98
C MET A 276 2.71 -30.90 25.45
N GLY A 277 2.89 -29.73 24.83
CA GLY A 277 2.91 -29.59 23.38
C GLY A 277 1.55 -29.79 22.72
N ARG A 278 0.47 -29.41 23.40
CA ARG A 278 -0.89 -29.57 22.86
C ARG A 278 -1.08 -28.64 21.64
N PRO A 279 -1.54 -29.17 20.48
CA PRO A 279 -1.66 -28.39 19.25
C PRO A 279 -2.56 -27.16 19.37
N GLU A 280 -3.66 -27.26 20.13
CA GLU A 280 -4.62 -26.17 20.31
C GLU A 280 -4.04 -24.98 21.09
N ASP A 281 -3.18 -25.25 22.06
CA ASP A 281 -2.50 -24.22 22.87
C ASP A 281 -1.43 -23.50 22.05
N PHE A 282 -0.69 -24.23 21.20
CA PHE A 282 0.28 -23.63 20.29
C PHE A 282 -0.39 -22.75 19.24
N GLU A 283 -1.54 -23.20 18.73
CA GLU A 283 -2.38 -22.38 17.84
C GLU A 283 -2.91 -21.14 18.55
N ALA A 284 -3.40 -21.26 19.79
CA ALA A 284 -3.84 -20.11 20.57
C ALA A 284 -2.72 -19.08 20.76
N VAL A 285 -1.50 -19.52 21.14
CA VAL A 285 -0.33 -18.64 21.26
C VAL A 285 -0.04 -17.93 19.94
N LEU A 286 -0.07 -18.63 18.81
CA LEU A 286 0.20 -18.03 17.49
C LEU A 286 -0.82 -16.95 17.15
N TYR A 287 -2.11 -17.20 17.33
CA TYR A 287 -3.15 -16.20 17.04
C TYR A 287 -3.05 -14.98 17.95
N VAL A 288 -2.75 -15.17 19.24
CA VAL A 288 -2.50 -14.04 20.17
C VAL A 288 -1.28 -13.25 19.72
N ALA A 289 -0.19 -13.93 19.34
CA ALA A 289 1.03 -13.29 18.87
C ALA A 289 0.76 -12.43 17.64
N MET A 290 -0.03 -12.94 16.68
CA MET A 290 -0.43 -12.21 15.47
C MET A 290 -1.26 -10.97 15.77
N VAL A 291 -2.25 -11.08 16.67
CA VAL A 291 -3.04 -9.92 17.11
C VAL A 291 -2.16 -8.87 17.79
N ASN A 292 -1.25 -9.28 18.66
CA ASN A 292 -0.31 -8.37 19.33
C ASN A 292 0.64 -7.71 18.34
N LEU A 293 1.16 -8.46 17.36
CA LEU A 293 2.00 -7.92 16.30
C LEU A 293 1.26 -6.79 15.55
N VAL A 294 0.01 -7.04 15.17
CA VAL A 294 -0.84 -6.04 14.49
C VAL A 294 -1.15 -4.85 15.39
N ALA A 295 -1.59 -5.08 16.62
CA ALA A 295 -2.05 -4.02 17.51
C ALA A 295 -0.91 -3.11 18.00
N ASP A 296 0.28 -3.67 18.17
CA ASP A 296 1.41 -2.97 18.79
C ASP A 296 2.44 -2.50 17.75
N TYR A 297 2.26 -2.74 16.45
CA TYR A 297 3.16 -2.28 15.39
C TYR A 297 3.41 -0.73 15.44
N PRO A 298 4.66 -0.23 15.26
CA PRO A 298 5.92 -0.95 14.99
C PRO A 298 6.74 -1.28 16.25
N SER A 299 6.15 -1.34 17.46
CA SER A 299 6.89 -1.39 18.72
C SER A 299 7.76 -2.64 18.96
N TRP A 300 7.70 -3.64 18.07
CA TRP A 300 8.63 -4.77 18.02
C TRP A 300 9.96 -4.42 17.31
N GLY A 301 10.03 -3.26 16.66
CA GLY A 301 11.24 -2.66 16.10
C GLY A 301 11.74 -1.53 16.97
N GLY A 302 12.79 -1.79 17.75
CA GLY A 302 13.68 -0.74 18.22
C GLY A 302 13.53 -0.31 19.67
N ALA A 303 13.85 -1.20 20.59
CA ALA A 303 14.74 -0.85 21.71
C ALA A 303 15.61 -2.08 22.03
N ALA A 304 16.86 -2.04 21.56
CA ALA A 304 17.91 -3.05 21.71
C ALA A 304 17.81 -4.31 20.81
N ARG A 305 18.52 -4.28 19.68
CA ARG A 305 19.67 -5.18 19.42
C ARG A 305 20.34 -4.79 18.11
N GLY A 306 21.60 -4.36 18.22
CA GLY A 306 22.49 -4.22 17.07
C GLY A 306 22.79 -5.59 16.49
N GLY A 307 22.41 -5.79 15.24
CA GLY A 307 22.63 -7.02 14.48
C GLY A 307 21.80 -6.92 13.20
N GLY A 308 22.47 -6.80 12.06
CA GLY A 308 21.88 -6.34 10.81
C GLY A 308 20.68 -7.16 10.32
N GLY A 309 19.70 -6.44 9.78
CA GLY A 309 18.78 -6.94 8.75
C GLY A 309 17.40 -7.40 9.21
N VAL A 310 16.57 -6.49 9.76
CA VAL A 310 15.17 -6.20 9.34
C VAL A 310 14.84 -4.83 9.96
N GLU A 311 14.91 -3.74 9.18
CA GLU A 311 14.77 -2.35 9.66
C GLU A 311 13.34 -1.97 10.14
N ASP A 312 12.35 -2.85 9.98
CA ASP A 312 10.92 -2.48 10.08
C ASP A 312 10.16 -3.05 11.29
N GLY A 313 10.85 -3.69 12.25
CA GLY A 313 10.22 -4.14 13.49
C GLY A 313 9.21 -5.28 13.34
N VAL A 314 9.35 -6.10 12.30
CA VAL A 314 8.52 -7.29 12.05
C VAL A 314 9.38 -8.55 12.21
N PRO A 315 8.86 -9.62 12.83
CA PRO A 315 9.55 -10.91 12.92
C PRO A 315 9.97 -11.46 11.55
N GLU A 316 11.06 -12.20 11.48
CA GLU A 316 11.61 -12.72 10.21
C GLU A 316 10.61 -13.64 9.50
N THR A 317 9.82 -14.40 10.25
CA THR A 317 8.74 -15.25 9.73
C THR A 317 7.54 -14.48 9.17
N MET A 318 7.50 -13.16 9.33
CA MET A 318 6.42 -12.27 8.87
C MET A 318 6.90 -11.21 7.88
N ALA A 319 8.15 -11.31 7.41
CA ALA A 319 8.78 -10.30 6.56
C ALA A 319 8.03 -10.05 5.23
N LEU A 320 7.46 -11.10 4.62
CA LEU A 320 6.66 -10.99 3.39
C LEU A 320 5.29 -10.32 3.63
N ASP A 321 4.84 -10.25 4.89
CA ASP A 321 3.55 -9.68 5.28
C ASP A 321 3.65 -8.23 5.80
N LEU A 322 4.82 -7.56 5.71
CA LEU A 322 5.03 -6.23 6.30
C LEU A 322 3.96 -5.20 5.90
N LEU A 323 3.67 -5.06 4.60
CA LEU A 323 2.66 -4.12 4.12
C LEU A 323 1.26 -4.50 4.60
N ARG A 324 0.97 -5.81 4.67
CA ARG A 324 -0.30 -6.33 5.16
C ARG A 324 -0.47 -6.09 6.66
N ILE A 325 0.59 -6.24 7.45
CA ILE A 325 0.61 -5.92 8.88
C ILE A 325 0.37 -4.42 9.10
N LYS A 326 1.01 -3.55 8.31
CA LYS A 326 0.76 -2.09 8.36
C LYS A 326 -0.72 -1.77 8.10
N ALA A 327 -1.32 -2.38 7.07
CA ALA A 327 -2.74 -2.19 6.77
C ALA A 327 -3.64 -2.71 7.91
N LEU A 328 -3.38 -3.91 8.43
CA LEU A 328 -4.11 -4.48 9.55
C LEU A 328 -3.96 -3.65 10.83
N ASN A 329 -2.78 -3.05 11.08
CA ASN A 329 -2.56 -2.15 12.21
C ASN A 329 -3.45 -0.91 12.09
N MET A 330 -3.53 -0.32 10.89
CA MET A 330 -4.42 0.81 10.63
C MET A 330 -5.89 0.45 10.84
N HIS A 331 -6.33 -0.72 10.36
CA HIS A 331 -7.68 -1.22 10.59
C HIS A 331 -7.97 -1.44 12.08
N PHE A 332 -7.07 -2.11 12.80
CA PHE A 332 -7.20 -2.36 14.23
C PHE A 332 -7.37 -1.07 15.04
N HIS A 333 -6.52 -0.07 14.79
CA HIS A 333 -6.63 1.20 15.49
C HIS A 333 -7.83 2.04 15.05
N THR A 334 -8.32 1.86 13.81
CA THR A 334 -9.56 2.46 13.36
C THR A 334 -10.76 1.89 14.11
N ASP A 335 -10.80 0.57 14.30
CA ASP A 335 -11.85 -0.12 15.05
C ASP A 335 -11.86 0.32 16.52
N VAL A 336 -10.67 0.37 17.15
CA VAL A 336 -10.52 0.87 18.53
C VAL A 336 -10.95 2.32 18.64
N ALA A 337 -10.45 3.22 17.78
CA ALA A 337 -10.80 4.64 17.83
C ALA A 337 -12.31 4.87 17.60
N SER A 338 -12.92 4.14 16.66
CA SER A 338 -14.37 4.17 16.43
C SER A 338 -15.14 3.78 17.68
N SER A 339 -14.74 2.70 18.35
CA SER A 339 -15.38 2.24 19.58
C SER A 339 -15.26 3.25 20.73
N VAL A 340 -14.12 3.94 20.84
CA VAL A 340 -13.87 4.99 21.84
C VAL A 340 -14.74 6.22 21.57
N ILE A 341 -14.86 6.63 20.30
CA ILE A 341 -15.75 7.72 19.88
C ILE A 341 -17.19 7.39 20.22
N LEU A 342 -17.66 6.19 19.86
CA LEU A 342 -19.04 5.75 20.13
C LEU A 342 -19.33 5.67 21.62
N ALA A 343 -18.43 5.11 22.43
CA ALA A 343 -18.61 5.04 23.89
C ALA A 343 -18.62 6.43 24.54
N THR A 344 -17.75 7.34 24.06
CA THR A 344 -17.71 8.73 24.55
C THR A 344 -18.98 9.49 24.16
N ALA A 345 -19.42 9.35 22.90
CA ALA A 345 -20.64 9.98 22.40
C ALA A 345 -21.88 9.45 23.13
N GLU A 346 -21.95 8.16 23.43
CA GLU A 346 -23.03 7.57 24.21
C GLU A 346 -23.10 8.18 25.62
N HIS A 347 -21.95 8.35 26.27
CA HIS A 347 -21.87 9.00 27.57
C HIS A 347 -22.35 10.46 27.50
N GLN A 348 -22.01 11.21 26.46
CA GLN A 348 -22.51 12.58 26.25
C GLN A 348 -24.02 12.61 26.03
N CYS A 349 -24.55 11.74 25.16
CA CYS A 349 -25.99 11.59 24.94
C CYS A 349 -26.74 11.29 26.24
N ARG A 350 -26.22 10.39 27.08
CA ARG A 350 -26.84 10.07 28.39
C ARG A 350 -26.81 11.23 29.37
N THR A 351 -25.75 12.05 29.34
CA THR A 351 -25.57 13.18 30.26
C THR A 351 -26.47 14.35 29.91
N HIS A 352 -26.66 14.62 28.62
CA HIS A 352 -27.31 15.84 28.17
C HIS A 352 -28.71 15.67 27.59
N ILE A 353 -29.09 14.46 27.16
CA ILE A 353 -30.40 14.19 26.55
C ILE A 353 -31.22 13.32 27.51
N PRO A 354 -32.11 13.91 28.35
CA PRO A 354 -32.89 13.15 29.32
C PRO A 354 -33.92 12.24 28.66
N ASP A 355 -34.51 12.67 27.54
CA ASP A 355 -35.50 11.88 26.79
C ASP A 355 -34.86 10.65 26.12
N LEU A 356 -35.41 9.47 26.42
CA LEU A 356 -34.83 8.20 25.99
C LEU A 356 -35.01 7.94 24.48
N ALA A 357 -36.16 8.32 23.91
CA ALA A 357 -36.46 8.10 22.50
C ALA A 357 -35.56 8.99 21.61
N ARG A 358 -35.47 10.27 21.94
CA ARG A 358 -34.59 11.24 21.28
C ARG A 358 -33.12 10.86 21.44
N ARG A 359 -32.71 10.33 22.60
CA ARG A 359 -31.35 9.83 22.82
C ARG A 359 -31.02 8.68 21.88
N ALA A 360 -31.91 7.70 21.76
CA ALA A 360 -31.71 6.57 20.85
C ALA A 360 -31.63 7.02 19.39
N GLU A 361 -32.48 7.96 18.99
CA GLU A 361 -32.49 8.53 17.63
C GLU A 361 -31.19 9.27 17.28
N VAL A 362 -30.74 10.18 18.16
CA VAL A 362 -29.49 10.93 17.98
C VAL A 362 -28.30 9.99 17.96
N PHE A 363 -28.26 9.02 18.88
CA PHE A 363 -27.15 8.09 18.94
C PHE A 363 -27.07 7.18 17.71
N LYS A 364 -28.22 6.77 17.14
CA LYS A 364 -28.26 6.03 15.88
C LYS A 364 -27.63 6.83 14.73
N ARG A 365 -27.93 8.13 14.62
CA ARG A 365 -27.25 8.99 13.62
C ARG A 365 -25.76 9.08 13.85
N VAL A 366 -25.31 9.19 15.10
CA VAL A 366 -23.88 9.17 15.44
C VAL A 366 -23.22 7.87 14.99
N GLN A 367 -23.88 6.71 15.20
CA GLN A 367 -23.39 5.43 14.71
C GLN A 367 -23.25 5.43 13.18
N GLU A 368 -24.26 5.92 12.46
CA GLU A 368 -24.23 6.04 11.00
C GLU A 368 -23.08 6.93 10.52
N VAL A 369 -22.82 8.07 11.20
CA VAL A 369 -21.69 8.96 10.88
C VAL A 369 -20.34 8.29 11.07
N VAL A 370 -20.14 7.58 12.18
CA VAL A 370 -18.86 6.89 12.47
C VAL A 370 -18.62 5.74 11.49
N VAL A 371 -19.65 4.97 11.14
CA VAL A 371 -19.54 3.88 10.16
C VAL A 371 -19.26 4.43 8.75
N ALA A 372 -19.91 5.52 8.36
CA ALA A 372 -19.68 6.14 7.05
C ALA A 372 -18.32 6.88 6.96
N ASN A 373 -17.81 7.38 8.09
CA ASN A 373 -16.59 8.19 8.15
C ASN A 373 -15.66 7.67 9.25
N PRO A 374 -15.08 6.46 9.13
CA PRO A 374 -14.25 5.89 10.17
C PRO A 374 -13.01 6.76 10.46
N PRO A 375 -12.62 6.92 11.73
CA PRO A 375 -11.51 7.77 12.14
C PRO A 375 -10.18 7.20 11.66
N LYS A 376 -9.39 8.01 10.95
CA LYS A 376 -8.02 7.63 10.62
C LYS A 376 -7.17 7.67 11.91
N PRO A 377 -6.36 6.63 12.23
CA PRO A 377 -5.61 6.56 13.48
C PRO A 377 -4.71 7.79 13.74
N ASN A 378 -4.14 8.36 12.68
CA ASN A 378 -3.25 9.52 12.77
C ASN A 378 -3.98 10.87 12.59
N SER A 379 -5.27 10.87 12.23
CA SER A 379 -6.06 12.08 12.01
C SER A 379 -7.55 11.82 12.25
N PRO A 380 -7.97 11.60 13.52
CA PRO A 380 -9.38 11.34 13.85
C PRO A 380 -10.25 12.61 13.81
N ARG A 381 -9.63 13.80 13.61
CA ARG A 381 -10.29 15.11 13.71
C ARG A 381 -11.52 15.26 12.82
N VAL A 382 -11.51 14.69 11.61
CA VAL A 382 -12.65 14.80 10.68
C VAL A 382 -13.88 14.09 11.26
N THR A 383 -13.73 12.82 11.62
CA THR A 383 -14.81 12.04 12.24
C THR A 383 -15.28 12.66 13.55
N ILE A 384 -14.35 13.12 14.40
CA ILE A 384 -14.71 13.80 15.65
C ILE A 384 -15.55 15.04 15.39
N ARG A 385 -15.19 15.87 14.41
CA ARG A 385 -15.97 17.08 14.08
C ARG A 385 -17.37 16.75 13.58
N LEU A 386 -17.52 15.71 12.75
CA LEU A 386 -18.82 15.27 12.27
C LEU A 386 -19.69 14.75 13.42
N VAL A 387 -19.13 13.90 14.28
CA VAL A 387 -19.84 13.38 15.47
C VAL A 387 -20.19 14.51 16.43
N ALA A 388 -19.27 15.44 16.68
CA ALA A 388 -19.52 16.60 17.53
C ALA A 388 -20.67 17.45 16.96
N ALA A 389 -20.69 17.74 15.66
CA ALA A 389 -21.76 18.50 15.02
C ALA A 389 -23.14 17.84 15.21
N GLU A 390 -23.23 16.51 15.01
CA GLU A 390 -24.46 15.75 15.26
C GLU A 390 -24.92 15.83 16.72
N LEU A 391 -23.99 15.73 17.68
CA LEU A 391 -24.30 15.87 19.11
C LEU A 391 -24.70 17.32 19.45
N GLY A 392 -24.01 18.31 18.89
CA GLY A 392 -24.26 19.73 19.13
C GLY A 392 -25.61 20.20 18.61
N ALA A 393 -26.08 19.65 17.49
CA ALA A 393 -27.44 19.88 17.01
C ALA A 393 -28.52 19.41 18.01
N ALA A 394 -28.23 18.37 18.79
CA ALA A 394 -29.15 17.84 19.79
C ALA A 394 -29.05 18.53 21.17
N VAL A 395 -27.85 18.93 21.57
CA VAL A 395 -27.53 19.39 22.94
C VAL A 395 -27.33 20.91 23.06
N GLY A 396 -27.08 21.61 21.94
CA GLY A 396 -26.84 23.06 21.88
C GLY A 396 -25.35 23.43 21.79
N ALA A 397 -25.07 24.63 21.27
CA ALA A 397 -23.72 25.08 20.89
C ALA A 397 -22.70 25.14 22.04
N SER A 398 -23.14 25.42 23.27
CA SER A 398 -22.25 25.50 24.44
C SER A 398 -21.69 24.13 24.86
N ALA A 399 -22.42 23.04 24.61
CA ALA A 399 -21.98 21.68 24.91
C ALA A 399 -21.08 21.07 23.81
N LEU A 400 -21.07 21.67 22.61
CA LEU A 400 -20.34 21.17 21.45
C LEU A 400 -18.83 21.18 21.68
N GLU A 401 -18.28 22.29 22.19
CA GLU A 401 -16.83 22.42 22.44
C GLU A 401 -16.35 21.46 23.53
N ALA A 402 -17.16 21.27 24.58
CA ALA A 402 -16.89 20.30 25.63
C ALA A 402 -16.90 18.86 25.09
N CYS A 403 -17.90 18.49 24.28
CA CYS A 403 -17.99 17.19 23.63
C CYS A 403 -16.78 16.91 22.73
N GLN A 404 -16.40 17.90 21.90
CA GLN A 404 -15.26 17.77 21.01
C GLN A 404 -13.96 17.57 21.80
N THR A 405 -13.74 18.37 22.85
CA THR A 405 -12.56 18.24 23.71
C THR A 405 -12.47 16.86 24.38
N MET A 406 -13.61 16.33 24.86
CA MET A 406 -13.66 14.99 25.44
C MET A 406 -13.38 13.89 24.42
N LEU A 407 -13.96 13.99 23.22
CA LEU A 407 -13.71 13.04 22.14
C LEU A 407 -12.23 13.03 21.73
N GLU A 408 -11.63 14.21 21.55
CA GLU A 408 -10.21 14.33 21.23
C GLU A 408 -9.31 13.75 22.32
N LYS A 409 -9.62 14.01 23.59
CA LYS A 409 -8.87 13.47 24.73
C LYS A 409 -8.98 11.95 24.82
N ASN A 410 -10.18 11.40 24.69
CA ASN A 410 -10.41 9.97 24.90
C ASN A 410 -9.84 9.09 23.78
N VAL A 411 -9.83 9.59 22.54
CA VAL A 411 -9.29 8.86 21.37
C VAL A 411 -7.77 8.77 21.39
N GLN A 412 -7.07 9.62 22.16
CA GLN A 412 -5.61 9.52 22.29
C GLN A 412 -5.20 8.17 22.90
N ARG A 413 -4.12 7.58 22.37
CA ARG A 413 -3.61 6.28 22.83
C ARG A 413 -3.19 6.26 24.32
N SER A 414 -2.88 7.43 24.89
CA SER A 414 -2.57 7.61 26.31
C SER A 414 -3.79 7.56 27.23
N SER A 415 -5.02 7.62 26.68
CA SER A 415 -6.25 7.58 27.46
C SER A 415 -6.51 6.19 28.03
N ALA A 416 -6.98 6.15 29.28
CA ALA A 416 -7.45 4.92 29.91
C ALA A 416 -8.61 4.26 29.13
N VAL A 417 -9.47 5.07 28.50
CA VAL A 417 -10.59 4.57 27.68
C VAL A 417 -10.06 3.86 26.44
N HIS A 418 -9.08 4.47 25.74
CA HIS A 418 -8.43 3.87 24.60
C HIS A 418 -7.70 2.57 24.99
N ALA A 419 -6.97 2.56 26.10
CA ALA A 419 -6.28 1.36 26.60
C ALA A 419 -7.26 0.23 26.95
N ALA A 420 -8.41 0.54 27.56
CA ALA A 420 -9.44 -0.45 27.86
C ALA A 420 -10.07 -1.03 26.57
N MET A 421 -10.42 -0.17 25.61
CA MET A 421 -10.95 -0.62 24.32
C MET A 421 -9.93 -1.44 23.53
N THR A 422 -8.64 -1.08 23.58
CA THR A 422 -7.56 -1.85 22.95
C THR A 422 -7.54 -3.30 23.46
N LYS A 423 -7.65 -3.50 24.77
CA LYS A 423 -7.71 -4.86 25.37
C LYS A 423 -8.95 -5.64 24.93
N ILE A 424 -10.11 -4.98 24.86
CA ILE A 424 -11.36 -5.59 24.37
C ILE A 424 -11.19 -6.03 22.92
N PHE A 425 -10.71 -5.13 22.05
CA PHE A 425 -10.59 -5.40 20.62
C PHE A 425 -9.48 -6.40 20.29
N LYS A 426 -8.37 -6.46 21.06
CA LYS A 426 -7.39 -7.56 20.95
C LYS A 426 -8.08 -8.93 21.14
N ARG A 427 -8.93 -9.05 22.17
CA ARG A 427 -9.68 -10.29 22.44
C ARG A 427 -10.71 -10.60 21.36
N VAL A 428 -11.43 -9.59 20.88
CA VAL A 428 -12.44 -9.73 19.82
C VAL A 428 -11.79 -10.18 18.50
N TRP A 429 -10.72 -9.50 18.08
CA TRP A 429 -9.95 -9.86 16.88
C TRP A 429 -9.38 -11.28 16.99
N TYR A 430 -8.88 -11.68 18.16
CA TYR A 430 -8.44 -13.05 18.39
C TYR A 430 -9.55 -14.08 18.15
N HIS A 431 -10.73 -13.91 18.77
CA HIS A 431 -11.82 -14.88 18.64
C HIS A 431 -12.42 -14.88 17.24
N LEU A 432 -12.57 -13.72 16.60
CA LEU A 432 -13.02 -13.63 15.22
C LEU A 432 -12.03 -14.29 14.25
N ALA A 433 -10.72 -14.11 14.47
CA ALA A 433 -9.70 -14.68 13.59
C ALA A 433 -9.52 -16.19 13.79
N LYS A 434 -9.59 -16.68 15.04
CA LYS A 434 -9.37 -18.10 15.37
C LYS A 434 -10.65 -18.94 15.29
N ASP A 435 -11.72 -18.47 15.93
CA ASP A 435 -12.95 -19.25 16.19
C ASP A 435 -14.10 -18.85 15.23
N GLY A 436 -14.01 -17.70 14.56
CA GLY A 436 -14.99 -17.20 13.60
C GLY A 436 -16.13 -16.39 14.25
N GLU A 437 -17.03 -15.86 13.41
CA GLU A 437 -18.12 -14.95 13.83
C GLU A 437 -19.16 -15.60 14.74
N GLN A 438 -19.41 -16.91 14.57
CA GLN A 438 -20.44 -17.64 15.31
C GLN A 438 -20.05 -17.93 16.76
N HIS A 439 -18.79 -17.72 17.13
CA HIS A 439 -18.30 -18.02 18.47
C HIS A 439 -18.80 -16.97 19.49
N PRO A 440 -19.36 -17.37 20.66
CA PRO A 440 -19.93 -16.43 21.63
C PRO A 440 -18.95 -15.36 22.12
N SER A 441 -17.64 -15.69 22.17
CA SER A 441 -16.61 -14.75 22.59
C SER A 441 -16.22 -13.72 21.53
N SER A 442 -16.67 -13.88 20.28
CA SER A 442 -16.35 -12.98 19.16
C SER A 442 -17.04 -11.62 19.26
N SER A 443 -18.07 -11.47 20.09
CA SER A 443 -18.68 -10.19 20.44
C SER A 443 -18.62 -9.89 21.94
N ALA A 444 -17.96 -10.75 22.73
CA ALA A 444 -17.96 -10.65 24.18
C ALA A 444 -17.16 -9.46 24.68
N GLY A 445 -17.77 -8.69 25.58
CA GLY A 445 -17.16 -7.50 26.18
C GLY A 445 -17.18 -6.26 25.28
N VAL A 446 -17.68 -6.34 24.04
CA VAL A 446 -17.92 -5.16 23.20
C VAL A 446 -19.13 -4.41 23.75
N PRO A 447 -18.99 -3.11 24.09
CA PRO A 447 -20.12 -2.30 24.52
C PRO A 447 -21.22 -2.26 23.46
N GLU A 448 -22.49 -2.20 23.90
CA GLU A 448 -23.65 -2.17 23.00
C GLU A 448 -23.52 -1.11 21.90
N CYS A 449 -23.04 0.08 22.28
CA CYS A 449 -22.83 1.20 21.38
C CYS A 449 -21.85 0.92 20.23
N ALA A 450 -20.88 0.03 20.44
CA ALA A 450 -19.84 -0.31 19.46
C ALA A 450 -20.17 -1.58 18.66
N ARG A 451 -21.28 -2.28 18.95
CA ARG A 451 -21.66 -3.51 18.22
C ARG A 451 -21.92 -3.29 16.73
N VAL A 452 -22.30 -2.07 16.34
CA VAL A 452 -22.44 -1.67 14.93
C VAL A 452 -21.16 -1.85 14.11
N LEU A 453 -19.99 -1.87 14.76
CA LEU A 453 -18.69 -2.05 14.12
C LEU A 453 -18.35 -3.53 13.82
N LEU A 454 -19.06 -4.48 14.45
CA LEU A 454 -18.71 -5.91 14.37
C LEU A 454 -18.59 -6.47 12.95
N PRO A 455 -19.44 -6.11 11.97
CA PRO A 455 -19.29 -6.61 10.60
C PRO A 455 -17.95 -6.23 9.96
N GLU A 456 -17.51 -4.98 10.11
CA GLU A 456 -16.22 -4.53 9.57
C GLU A 456 -15.05 -5.13 10.36
N VAL A 457 -15.17 -5.22 11.69
CA VAL A 457 -14.17 -5.86 12.56
C VAL A 457 -13.99 -7.33 12.19
N ALA A 458 -15.08 -8.03 11.86
CA ALA A 458 -15.05 -9.42 11.39
C ALA A 458 -14.33 -9.54 10.04
N ARG A 459 -14.59 -8.62 9.10
CA ARG A 459 -13.86 -8.55 7.81
C ARG A 459 -12.36 -8.33 8.02
N HIS A 460 -11.97 -7.40 8.89
CA HIS A 460 -10.55 -7.18 9.23
C HIS A 460 -9.91 -8.41 9.90
N SER A 461 -10.63 -9.05 10.83
CA SER A 461 -10.17 -10.25 11.53
C SER A 461 -10.06 -11.47 10.63
N ALA A 462 -10.93 -11.60 9.61
CA ALA A 462 -10.84 -12.65 8.60
C ALA A 462 -9.58 -12.49 7.72
N SER A 463 -9.18 -11.26 7.42
CA SER A 463 -7.90 -10.97 6.75
C SER A 463 -6.71 -11.41 7.61
N LEU A 464 -6.72 -11.08 8.91
CA LEU A 464 -5.72 -11.59 9.86
C LEU A 464 -5.70 -13.12 9.92
N ALA A 465 -6.86 -13.76 9.93
CA ALA A 465 -6.98 -15.22 9.96
C ALA A 465 -6.36 -15.89 8.73
N ALA A 466 -6.54 -15.32 7.55
CA ALA A 466 -5.94 -15.82 6.32
C ALA A 466 -4.40 -15.81 6.40
N VAL A 467 -3.83 -14.71 6.90
CA VAL A 467 -2.38 -14.56 7.14
C VAL A 467 -1.91 -15.58 8.16
N ALA A 468 -2.54 -15.64 9.34
CA ALA A 468 -2.16 -16.55 10.41
C ALA A 468 -2.20 -18.01 9.95
N LYS A 469 -3.24 -18.39 9.20
CA LYS A 469 -3.41 -19.75 8.66
C LYS A 469 -2.34 -20.11 7.63
N HIS A 470 -2.03 -19.21 6.69
CA HIS A 470 -0.96 -19.43 5.71
C HIS A 470 0.40 -19.52 6.41
N ASN A 471 0.70 -18.55 7.26
CA ASN A 471 1.95 -18.46 7.98
C ASN A 471 2.18 -19.70 8.87
N LYS A 472 1.13 -20.21 9.54
CA LYS A 472 1.17 -21.49 10.26
C LYS A 472 1.56 -22.65 9.34
N LYS A 473 0.99 -22.78 8.13
CA LYS A 473 1.32 -23.87 7.20
C LYS A 473 2.81 -23.88 6.82
N VAL A 474 3.41 -22.69 6.68
CA VAL A 474 4.82 -22.53 6.28
C VAL A 474 5.75 -22.75 7.48
N HIS A 475 5.41 -22.20 8.65
CA HIS A 475 6.34 -22.07 9.78
C HIS A 475 5.99 -22.90 11.01
N VAL A 476 4.95 -23.74 11.02
CA VAL A 476 4.56 -24.56 12.20
C VAL A 476 5.73 -25.39 12.77
N THR A 477 6.59 -25.95 11.91
CA THR A 477 7.77 -26.71 12.33
C THR A 477 8.82 -25.88 13.06
N ARG A 478 8.78 -24.54 12.90
CA ARG A 478 9.62 -23.57 13.61
C ARG A 478 8.92 -23.00 14.83
N TYR A 479 7.63 -22.68 14.72
CA TYR A 479 6.87 -22.13 15.84
C TYR A 479 6.74 -23.09 17.01
N ASN A 480 6.42 -24.36 16.76
CA ASN A 480 6.19 -25.34 17.83
C ASN A 480 7.41 -25.47 18.77
N PRO A 481 8.66 -25.66 18.28
CA PRO A 481 9.83 -25.64 19.15
C PRO A 481 10.07 -24.31 19.88
N ILE A 482 9.83 -23.17 19.22
CA ILE A 482 10.05 -21.84 19.81
C ILE A 482 9.06 -21.58 20.96
N ILE A 483 7.78 -21.90 20.75
CA ILE A 483 6.73 -21.77 21.78
C ILE A 483 7.05 -22.65 22.98
N LYS A 484 7.44 -23.91 22.73
CA LYS A 484 7.83 -24.84 23.80
C LYS A 484 9.02 -24.31 24.61
N ALA A 485 10.08 -23.87 23.91
CA ALA A 485 11.27 -23.33 24.55
C ALA A 485 10.98 -22.08 25.41
N ALA A 486 10.09 -21.21 24.94
CA ALA A 486 9.64 -20.05 25.71
C ALA A 486 8.89 -20.45 26.99
N GLY A 487 8.02 -21.46 26.93
CA GLY A 487 7.36 -22.03 28.10
C GLY A 487 8.36 -22.59 29.12
N ASP A 488 9.33 -23.38 28.66
CA ASP A 488 10.37 -23.97 29.51
C ASP A 488 11.29 -22.91 30.15
N GLU A 489 11.58 -21.81 29.45
CA GLU A 489 12.35 -20.69 29.99
C GLU A 489 11.61 -19.97 31.12
N LEU A 490 10.30 -19.73 30.97
CA LEU A 490 9.49 -19.12 32.02
C LEU A 490 9.46 -19.99 33.28
N THR A 491 9.28 -21.31 33.15
CA THR A 491 9.35 -22.23 34.30
C THR A 491 10.70 -22.13 34.99
N ARG A 492 11.81 -22.13 34.23
CA ARG A 492 13.16 -22.00 34.81
C ARG A 492 13.35 -20.68 35.55
N ASN A 493 12.83 -19.57 35.02
CA ASN A 493 12.96 -18.25 35.65
C ASN A 493 12.11 -18.14 36.93
N VAL A 494 10.91 -18.73 36.95
CA VAL A 494 10.07 -18.84 38.16
C VAL A 494 10.76 -19.69 39.23
N VAL A 495 11.34 -20.85 38.85
CA VAL A 495 12.06 -21.74 39.77
C VAL A 495 13.33 -21.09 40.32
N LYS A 496 13.99 -20.22 39.55
CA LYS A 496 15.20 -19.49 39.97
C LYS A 496 14.93 -18.20 40.77
N GLY A 497 13.67 -17.85 41.02
CA GLY A 497 13.32 -16.63 41.78
C GLY A 497 13.66 -15.32 41.06
N ALA A 498 13.86 -15.33 39.74
CA ALA A 498 14.13 -14.12 38.97
C ALA A 498 12.80 -13.38 38.72
N ALA A 499 12.58 -12.27 39.43
CA ALA A 499 11.47 -11.37 39.14
C ALA A 499 11.55 -10.89 37.68
N PRO A 500 10.42 -10.75 36.96
CA PRO A 500 10.43 -10.15 35.63
C PRO A 500 10.98 -8.72 35.73
N ALA A 501 11.95 -8.39 34.87
CA ALA A 501 12.50 -7.04 34.80
C ALA A 501 11.36 -6.03 34.61
N PRO A 502 11.28 -4.96 35.42
CA PRO A 502 10.24 -3.96 35.25
C PRO A 502 10.41 -3.30 33.89
N THR A 503 9.31 -3.28 33.14
CA THR A 503 9.12 -2.45 31.96
C THR A 503 9.59 -1.03 32.27
N ALA A 504 10.46 -0.48 31.42
CA ALA A 504 10.88 0.91 31.47
C ALA A 504 9.67 1.80 31.12
N ALA A 505 8.81 2.04 32.10
CA ALA A 505 7.87 3.14 32.08
C ALA A 505 8.68 4.43 32.30
N GLY A 506 8.81 5.23 31.25
CA GLY A 506 9.42 6.55 31.32
C GLY A 506 8.69 7.42 32.34
N GLY A 507 9.35 7.64 33.48
CA GLY A 507 8.97 8.59 34.51
C GLY A 507 10.16 9.46 34.87
N ALA A 508 10.24 10.64 34.25
CA ALA A 508 10.97 11.80 34.74
C ALA A 508 9.96 12.95 34.61
N THR A 509 9.53 13.61 35.67
CA THR A 509 10.35 14.47 36.53
C THR A 509 9.69 14.66 37.89
N THR A 510 10.42 14.38 38.97
CA THR A 510 10.21 15.01 40.28
C THR A 510 11.32 16.05 40.47
N THR A 511 10.94 17.32 40.54
CA THR A 511 11.80 18.43 40.94
C THR A 511 11.86 18.47 42.46
N SER A 512 13.05 18.27 43.01
CA SER A 512 13.38 18.56 44.41
C SER A 512 14.62 19.45 44.48
N GLY A 513 14.53 20.50 45.29
CA GLY A 513 15.62 21.42 45.64
C GLY A 513 15.12 22.86 45.49
N GLY A 514 15.18 23.73 46.48
CA GLY A 514 15.80 23.73 47.79
C GLY A 514 15.70 25.18 48.29
N ARG A 515 15.64 25.34 49.60
CA ARG A 515 15.58 26.61 50.32
C ARG A 515 16.52 27.70 49.77
N SER A 516 15.99 28.91 49.64
CA SER A 516 16.51 30.14 50.25
C SER A 516 15.31 31.01 50.62
#